data_AF-A0A6I4STR8-F1
#
_entry.id   AF-A0A6I4STR8-F1
#
_cell.length_a   1.000
_cell.length_b   1.000
_cell.length_c   1.000
_cell.angle_alpha   90.00
_cell.angle_beta   90.00
_cell.angle_gamma   90.00
#
_symmetry.space_group_name_H-M   'P 1'
#
loop_
_entity.id
_entity.type
_entity.pdbx_description
1 polymer ?
#
loop_
_entity_poly.entity_id
_entity_poly.type
_entity_poly.pdbx_seq_one_letter_code
_entity_poly.pdbx_strand_id
1 'polypeptide(L)' 'MQAHGGDHEKAVRHVRSWLIAQAGAPAVGAALIQGKYIAFQEWYWERELAAGSSEKDIREYPTTELIQAMHEWKDAGEPV' A
#
# COMPACT_ATOMS: atom_id res chain seq x y z
N MET A 1 -5.29 18.10 8.43
CA MET A 1 -5.25 16.65 8.16
C MET A 1 -6.67 16.13 8.25
N GLN A 2 -7.28 15.81 7.11
CA GLN A 2 -8.66 15.35 7.06
C GLN A 2 -8.64 13.84 7.32
N ALA A 3 -8.98 13.42 8.53
CA ALA A 3 -9.08 12.01 8.89
C ALA A 3 -10.11 11.34 7.96
N HIS A 4 -9.66 10.43 7.10
CA HIS A 4 -10.54 9.66 6.22
C HIS A 4 -11.36 8.70 7.10
N GLY A 5 -12.57 9.12 7.45
CA GLY A 5 -13.53 8.38 8.28
C GLY A 5 -14.04 7.08 7.63
N GLY A 6 -13.15 6.11 7.43
CA GLY A 6 -13.52 4.71 7.20
C GLY A 6 -14.02 4.33 5.81
N ASP A 7 -13.77 5.13 4.76
CA ASP A 7 -14.30 4.82 3.41
C ASP A 7 -13.26 4.35 2.37
N HIS A 8 -11.96 4.34 2.72
CA HIS A 8 -10.93 3.77 1.84
C HIS A 8 -11.15 2.27 1.60
N GLU A 9 -11.71 1.56 2.59
CA GLU A 9 -12.05 0.16 2.42
C GLU A 9 -13.13 -0.06 1.36
N LYS A 10 -14.15 0.81 1.28
CA LYS A 10 -15.17 0.68 0.23
C LYS A 10 -14.56 0.98 -1.13
N ALA A 11 -13.71 2.01 -1.23
CA ALA A 11 -12.98 2.29 -2.46
C ALA A 11 -12.16 1.09 -2.92
N VAL A 12 -11.39 0.46 -2.03
CA VAL A 12 -10.62 -0.77 -2.33
C VAL A 12 -11.55 -1.89 -2.80
N ARG A 13 -12.68 -2.12 -2.13
CA ARG A 13 -13.67 -3.14 -2.53
C ARG A 13 -14.24 -2.87 -3.92
N HIS A 14 -14.62 -1.63 -4.23
CA HIS A 14 -15.19 -1.25 -5.53
C HIS A 14 -14.17 -1.39 -6.66
N VAL A 15 -12.95 -0.87 -6.48
CA VAL A 15 -11.87 -0.97 -7.48
C VAL A 15 -11.51 -2.43 -7.71
N ARG A 16 -11.34 -3.22 -6.65
CA ARG A 16 -11.08 -4.66 -6.74
C ARG A 16 -12.19 -5.38 -7.53
N SER A 17 -13.46 -5.15 -7.20
CA SER A 17 -14.57 -5.81 -7.90
C SER A 17 -14.62 -5.42 -9.37
N TRP A 18 -14.36 -4.14 -9.69
CA TRP A 18 -14.26 -3.67 -11.07
C TRP A 18 -13.10 -4.34 -11.82
N LEU A 19 -11.90 -4.46 -11.22
CA LEU A 19 -10.75 -5.14 -11.83
C LEU A 19 -11.01 -6.62 -12.12
N ILE A 20 -11.70 -7.33 -11.20
CA ILE A 20 -12.09 -8.72 -11.42
C ILE A 20 -13.05 -8.82 -12.61
N ALA A 21 -14.08 -7.96 -12.66
CA ALA A 21 -15.10 -8.01 -13.70
C ALA A 21 -14.58 -7.56 -15.08
N GLN A 22 -13.78 -6.50 -15.12
CA GLN A 22 -13.40 -5.85 -16.37
C GLN A 22 -12.07 -6.35 -16.94
N ALA A 23 -11.14 -6.78 -16.08
CA ALA A 23 -9.78 -7.15 -16.48
C ALA A 23 -9.43 -8.62 -16.18
N GLY A 24 -10.39 -9.42 -15.67
CA GLY A 24 -10.15 -10.82 -15.32
C GLY A 24 -9.10 -11.00 -14.23
N ALA A 25 -8.90 -9.98 -13.39
CA ALA A 25 -7.93 -10.03 -12.29
C ALA A 25 -8.29 -11.17 -11.31
N PRO A 26 -7.29 -11.78 -10.65
CA PRO A 26 -7.54 -12.80 -9.64
C PRO A 26 -8.53 -12.33 -8.56
N ALA A 27 -9.49 -13.19 -8.21
CA ALA A 27 -10.51 -12.90 -7.21
C ALA A 27 -9.96 -12.98 -5.76
N VAL A 28 -8.94 -12.20 -5.44
CA VAL A 28 -8.34 -12.10 -4.10
C VAL A 28 -9.26 -11.38 -3.13
N GLY A 29 -9.32 -11.73 -1.84
CA GLY A 29 -10.16 -11.02 -0.87
C GLY A 29 -9.72 -9.57 -0.62
N ALA A 30 -10.66 -8.66 -0.37
CA ALA A 30 -10.32 -7.26 -0.04
C ALA A 30 -9.48 -7.13 1.24
N ALA A 31 -9.74 -7.98 2.24
CA ALA A 31 -8.95 -8.05 3.46
C ALA A 31 -7.50 -8.46 3.20
N LEU A 32 -7.24 -9.32 2.21
CA LEU A 32 -5.87 -9.70 1.82
C LEU A 32 -5.14 -8.49 1.21
N ILE A 33 -5.79 -7.71 0.36
CA ILE A 33 -5.21 -6.49 -0.22
C ILE A 33 -4.85 -5.50 0.90
N GLN A 34 -5.75 -5.30 1.86
CA GLN A 34 -5.52 -4.42 3.01
C GLN A 34 -4.36 -4.91 3.88
N GLY A 35 -4.33 -6.20 4.21
CA GLY A 35 -3.25 -6.79 4.99
C GLY A 35 -1.90 -6.62 4.32
N LYS A 36 -1.82 -6.84 2.99
CA LYS A 36 -0.58 -6.60 2.23
C LYS A 36 -0.18 -5.13 2.21
N TYR A 37 -1.14 -4.21 2.09
CA TYR A 37 -0.85 -2.79 2.13
C TYR A 37 -0.32 -2.35 3.50
N ILE A 38 -0.87 -2.87 4.60
CA ILE A 38 -0.40 -2.58 5.96
C ILE A 38 1.02 -3.11 6.16
N ALA A 39 1.27 -4.37 5.82
CA ALA A 39 2.61 -4.96 5.93
C ALA A 39 3.66 -4.18 5.12
N PHE A 40 3.30 -3.77 3.89
CA PHE A 40 4.15 -2.89 3.09
C PHE A 40 4.42 -1.54 3.79
N GLN A 41 3.39 -0.90 4.37
CA GLN A 41 3.56 0.39 5.04
C GLN A 41 4.47 0.28 6.26
N GLU A 42 4.34 -0.79 7.05
CA GLU A 42 5.22 -1.07 8.19
C GLU A 42 6.68 -1.22 7.73
N TRP A 43 6.93 -2.14 6.79
CA TRP A 43 8.26 -2.37 6.22
C TRP A 43 8.87 -1.10 5.62
N TYR A 44 8.09 -0.36 4.82
CA TYR A 44 8.53 0.87 4.18
C TYR A 44 8.92 1.92 5.20
N TRP A 45 8.12 2.09 6.25
CA TRP A 45 8.39 3.07 7.30
C TRP A 45 9.68 2.75 8.04
N GLU A 46 9.88 1.49 8.44
CA GLU A 46 11.10 1.05 9.10
C GLU A 46 12.33 1.23 8.21
N ARG A 47 12.21 0.90 6.92
CA ARG A 47 13.27 1.09 5.93
C ARG A 47 13.69 2.56 5.81
N GLU A 48 12.74 3.47 5.64
CA GLU A 48 13.04 4.90 5.47
C GLU A 48 13.60 5.52 6.76
N LEU A 49 13.06 5.14 7.93
CA LEU A 49 13.64 5.56 9.21
C LEU A 49 15.08 5.06 9.38
N ALA A 50 15.36 3.82 9.00
CA ALA A 50 16.71 3.25 9.04
C ALA A 50 17.66 3.93 8.03
N ALA A 51 17.13 4.45 6.92
CA ALA A 51 17.86 5.24 5.94
C ALA A 51 18.14 6.69 6.42
N GLY A 52 17.57 7.09 7.57
CA GLY A 52 17.80 8.39 8.20
C GLY A 52 16.72 9.44 7.91
N SER A 53 15.62 9.07 7.26
CA SER A 53 14.50 9.96 6.99
C SER A 53 13.72 10.26 8.26
N SER A 54 13.21 11.48 8.42
CA SER A 54 12.26 11.77 9.49
C SER A 54 10.85 11.33 9.10
N GLU A 55 9.97 11.11 10.08
CA GLU A 55 8.55 10.83 9.80
C GLU A 55 7.89 11.91 8.93
N LYS A 56 8.37 13.16 9.03
CA LYS A 56 7.86 14.26 8.22
C LYS A 56 8.25 14.08 6.76
N ASP A 57 9.52 13.72 6.50
CA ASP A 57 10.03 13.52 5.15
C ASP A 57 9.27 12.38 4.46
N ILE A 58 9.09 11.24 5.15
CA ILE A 58 8.39 10.06 4.61
C ILE A 58 6.97 10.40 4.14
N ARG A 59 6.27 11.31 4.83
CA ARG A 59 4.91 11.75 4.46
C ARG A 59 4.89 12.72 3.28
N GLU A 60 5.99 13.38 2.99
CA GLU A 60 6.12 14.35 1.89
C GLU A 60 6.66 13.69 0.61
N TYR A 61 7.10 12.42 0.67
CA TYR A 61 7.60 11.71 -0.50
C TYR A 61 6.54 11.57 -1.59
N PRO A 62 6.94 11.74 -2.87
CA PRO A 62 6.03 11.66 -3.99
C PRO A 62 5.48 10.23 -4.12
N THR A 63 4.25 10.12 -4.63
CA THR A 63 3.60 8.82 -4.85
C THR A 63 4.42 7.88 -5.74
N THR A 64 5.23 8.42 -6.65
CA THR A 64 6.13 7.63 -7.50
C THR A 64 7.16 6.84 -6.70
N GLU A 65 7.71 7.41 -5.63
CA GLU A 65 8.67 6.73 -4.76
C GLU A 65 8.00 5.64 -3.94
N LEU A 66 6.79 5.91 -3.43
CA LEU A 66 6.00 4.91 -2.72
C LEU A 66 5.68 3.69 -3.61
N ILE A 67 5.31 3.92 -4.87
CA ILE A 67 5.04 2.83 -5.83
C ILE A 67 6.31 2.06 -6.17
N GLN A 68 7.44 2.75 -6.35
CA GLN A 68 8.75 2.11 -6.55
C GLN A 68 9.11 1.21 -5.35
N ALA A 69 8.92 1.71 -4.12
CA ALA A 69 9.14 0.93 -2.91
C ALA A 69 8.20 -0.28 -2.80
N MET A 70 6.94 -0.17 -3.25
CA MET A 70 6.04 -1.32 -3.33
C MET A 70 6.57 -2.39 -4.28
N HIS A 71 7.16 -2.02 -5.42
CA HIS A 71 7.79 -2.98 -6.33
C HIS A 71 8.97 -3.68 -5.67
N GLU A 72 9.86 -2.93 -5.02
CA GLU A 72 11.02 -3.48 -4.30
C GLU A 72 10.59 -4.44 -3.18
N TRP A 73 9.55 -4.09 -2.44
CA TRP A 73 8.96 -4.95 -1.41
C TRP A 73 8.46 -6.28 -1.98
N LYS A 74 7.81 -6.23 -3.14
CA LYS A 74 7.30 -7.43 -3.83
C LYS A 74 8.45 -8.29 -4.35
N ASP A 75 9.49 -7.67 -4.91
CA ASP A 75 10.67 -8.36 -5.42
C ASP A 75 11.50 -8.99 -4.30
N ALA A 76 11.49 -8.39 -3.11
CA ALA A 76 12.08 -8.93 -1.89
C ALA A 76 11.27 -10.08 -1.25
N GLY A 77 10.12 -10.44 -1.82
CA GLY A 77 9.28 -11.54 -1.32
C GLY A 77 8.28 -11.14 -0.24
N GLU A 78 7.89 -9.87 -0.17
CA GLU A 78 6.92 -9.35 0.80
C GLU A 78 7.35 -9.52 2.28
N PRO A 79 8.55 -9.01 2.68
CA PRO A 79 8.99 -9.05 4.08
C PRO A 79 8.02 -8.29 4.99
N VAL A 80 7.93 -8.71 6.25
CA VAL A 80 7.21 -7.98 7.31
C VAL A 80 8.21 -7.08 8.02
#